data_AF-A0A3D1KF40-F1
#
_entry.id   AF-A0A3D1KF40-F1
#
_cell.length_a   1.000
_cell.length_b   1.000
_cell.length_c   1.000
_cell.angle_alpha   90.00
_cell.angle_beta   90.00
_cell.angle_gamma   90.00
#
_symmetry.space_group_name_H-M   'P 1'
#
loop_
_entity.id
_entity.type
_entity.pdbx_description
1 polymer ?
#
loop_
_entity_poly.entity_id
_entity_poly.type
_entity_poly.pdbx_seq_one_letter_code
_entity_poly.pdbx_strand_id
1 'polypeptide(L)'
;MRIDTYACSPELSYGKNLSGLGTFCHEFAHCLGFPDFYDTTGDYDYLGNYDLLDSGNNNGGGWFPCNFTAYERFNCGWYDPIELIKDTTVARLEPLSYGGNAYYIENKCSDENISEFYILENRQKTGWDKHIPAAGLIITHYDIDPDAWASNTVNVDPLHPRAAIVPANNDYGKSAGYPFPYEGNNSLTNTTTPAATVYNKNIQGSLFLDQSVTDITHQDGIISFSFKGLAPTAVHTATTGNEALLKGRPATISDLSGRLVEKVAAYNGTGHLPPGIYIVTDGKGNSLKAINRP
;
A
#
# COMPACT_ATOMS: atom_id res chain seq x y z
N MET A 1 -23.05 -30.30 17.74
CA MET A 1 -21.86 -29.44 17.63
C MET A 1 -20.97 -30.05 16.57
N ARG A 2 -20.65 -29.33 15.50
CA ARG A 2 -19.65 -29.73 14.51
C ARG A 2 -18.42 -28.88 14.80
N ILE A 3 -17.28 -29.51 14.99
CA ILE A 3 -15.99 -28.82 14.97
C ILE A 3 -15.60 -28.77 13.50
N ASP A 4 -15.44 -27.56 12.95
CA ASP A 4 -15.11 -27.29 11.56
C ASP A 4 -13.68 -26.77 11.37
N THR A 5 -13.11 -26.15 12.41
CA THR A 5 -11.72 -25.66 12.43
C THR A 5 -11.01 -26.11 13.70
N TYR A 6 -9.82 -26.69 13.56
CA TYR A 6 -8.94 -27.05 14.66
C TYR A 6 -7.48 -27.03 14.20
N ALA A 7 -6.57 -26.77 15.12
CA ALA A 7 -5.13 -26.85 14.93
C ALA A 7 -4.52 -27.85 15.91
N CYS A 8 -3.47 -28.53 15.48
CA CYS A 8 -2.69 -29.45 16.30
C CYS A 8 -1.21 -29.11 16.17
N SER A 9 -0.49 -29.13 17.29
CA SER A 9 0.96 -28.87 17.27
C SER A 9 1.69 -29.94 18.09
N PRO A 10 2.92 -30.32 17.68
CA PRO A 10 3.66 -31.35 18.36
C PRO A 10 4.28 -30.84 19.67
N GLU A 11 4.37 -31.71 20.67
CA GLU A 11 5.14 -31.45 21.90
C GLU A 11 6.65 -31.40 21.61
N LEU A 12 7.11 -32.21 20.65
CA LEU A 12 8.53 -32.37 20.30
C LEU A 12 8.79 -31.94 18.85
N SER A 13 9.90 -31.26 18.64
CA SER A 13 10.48 -31.02 17.31
C SER A 13 11.10 -32.30 16.72
N TYR A 14 11.47 -32.25 15.44
CA TYR A 14 12.10 -33.38 14.74
C TYR A 14 13.33 -33.95 15.46
N GLY A 15 14.12 -33.09 16.13
CA GLY A 15 15.28 -33.47 16.92
C GLY A 15 14.97 -34.06 18.31
N LYS A 16 13.69 -34.32 18.63
CA LYS A 16 13.21 -34.76 19.96
C LYS A 16 13.47 -33.76 21.10
N ASN A 17 13.71 -32.50 20.77
CA ASN A 17 13.70 -31.41 21.74
C ASN A 17 12.28 -30.87 21.89
N LEU A 18 11.97 -30.23 23.03
CA LEU A 18 10.70 -29.50 23.19
C LEU A 18 10.49 -28.55 22.02
N SER A 19 9.29 -28.61 21.42
CA SER A 19 8.90 -27.68 20.38
C SER A 19 8.67 -26.29 20.96
N GLY A 20 9.07 -25.26 20.23
CA GLY A 20 8.76 -23.89 20.59
C GLY A 20 7.30 -23.54 20.35
N LEU A 21 6.91 -22.32 20.71
CA LEU A 21 5.55 -21.80 20.50
C LEU A 21 5.25 -21.46 19.04
N GLY A 22 6.28 -21.29 18.21
CA GLY A 22 6.14 -20.80 16.84
C GLY A 22 5.22 -21.65 15.96
N THR A 23 5.41 -22.97 15.94
CA THR A 23 4.51 -23.88 15.21
C THR A 23 3.07 -23.77 15.71
N PHE A 24 2.87 -23.70 17.02
CA PHE A 24 1.52 -23.51 17.57
C PHE A 24 0.90 -22.19 17.13
N CYS A 25 1.65 -21.10 17.18
CA CYS A 25 1.16 -19.79 16.75
C CYS A 25 0.81 -19.78 15.25
N HIS A 26 1.62 -20.44 14.41
CA HIS A 26 1.39 -20.59 12.98
C HIS A 26 0.09 -21.38 12.69
N GLU A 27 -0.07 -22.56 13.27
CA GLU A 27 -1.28 -23.36 13.08
C GLU A 27 -2.54 -22.68 13.65
N PHE A 28 -2.38 -21.95 14.75
CA PHE A 28 -3.46 -21.14 15.30
C PHE A 28 -3.86 -19.99 14.37
N ALA A 29 -2.92 -19.40 13.61
CA ALA A 29 -3.23 -18.36 12.64
C ALA A 29 -4.12 -18.87 11.50
N HIS A 30 -4.00 -20.13 11.08
CA HIS A 30 -4.97 -20.75 10.17
C HIS A 30 -6.37 -20.85 10.77
N CYS A 31 -6.49 -21.02 12.08
CA CYS A 31 -7.79 -20.97 12.76
C CYS A 31 -8.41 -19.56 12.75
N LEU A 32 -7.61 -18.52 12.53
CA LEU A 32 -8.07 -17.14 12.32
C LEU A 32 -8.44 -16.85 10.85
N GLY A 33 -8.23 -17.83 9.95
CA GLY A 33 -8.59 -17.73 8.53
C GLY A 33 -7.45 -17.31 7.61
N PHE A 34 -6.20 -17.29 8.09
CA PHE A 34 -5.07 -16.96 7.23
C PHE A 34 -4.52 -18.18 6.46
N PRO A 35 -4.12 -18.01 5.19
CA PRO A 35 -3.32 -18.99 4.48
C PRO A 35 -1.85 -18.90 4.88
N ASP A 36 -1.04 -19.87 4.45
CA ASP A 36 0.40 -19.75 4.37
C ASP A 36 0.80 -18.63 3.40
N PHE A 37 1.85 -17.89 3.78
CA PHE A 37 2.48 -16.88 2.92
C PHE A 37 3.84 -17.32 2.36
N TYR A 38 4.34 -18.50 2.70
CA TYR A 38 5.42 -19.12 1.92
C TYR A 38 4.86 -19.79 0.65
N ASP A 39 5.74 -20.14 -0.30
CA ASP A 39 5.38 -20.98 -1.44
C ASP A 39 5.09 -22.42 -0.97
N THR A 40 3.80 -22.80 -0.90
CA THR A 40 3.36 -24.13 -0.45
C THR A 40 3.71 -25.26 -1.41
N THR A 41 4.25 -24.94 -2.59
CA THR A 41 4.64 -25.90 -3.63
C THR A 41 6.13 -25.90 -3.96
N GLY A 42 6.90 -25.00 -3.36
CA GLY A 42 8.32 -24.78 -3.64
C GLY A 42 9.07 -24.32 -2.38
N ASP A 43 10.22 -23.68 -2.59
CA ASP A 43 11.16 -23.32 -1.53
C ASP A 43 11.40 -21.80 -1.46
N TYR A 44 10.40 -20.98 -1.82
CA TYR A 44 10.51 -19.53 -1.83
C TYR A 44 9.77 -18.88 -0.64
N ASP A 45 10.51 -18.07 0.12
CA ASP A 45 10.00 -17.23 1.20
C ASP A 45 10.01 -15.77 0.73
N TYR A 46 8.84 -15.12 0.69
CA TYR A 46 8.70 -13.73 0.24
C TYR A 46 8.53 -12.74 1.39
N LEU A 47 8.11 -13.21 2.58
CA LEU A 47 8.08 -12.43 3.81
C LEU A 47 9.17 -12.91 4.78
N GLY A 48 9.52 -14.19 4.70
CA GLY A 48 10.55 -14.86 5.46
C GLY A 48 10.40 -14.68 6.97
N ASN A 49 11.53 -14.46 7.65
CA ASN A 49 11.56 -14.34 9.12
C ASN A 49 10.85 -13.10 9.70
N TYR A 50 10.18 -12.29 8.87
CA TYR A 50 9.39 -11.14 9.32
C TYR A 50 7.90 -11.47 9.50
N ASP A 51 7.43 -12.64 9.06
CA ASP A 51 6.02 -13.04 9.10
C ASP A 51 5.81 -14.44 9.69
N LEU A 52 4.73 -14.62 10.44
CA LEU A 52 4.44 -15.84 11.19
C LEU A 52 3.96 -16.99 10.30
N LEU A 53 3.29 -16.66 9.19
CA LEU A 53 2.77 -17.58 8.18
C LEU A 53 3.79 -17.85 7.06
N ASP A 54 4.99 -17.33 7.22
CA ASP A 54 6.21 -17.67 6.47
C ASP A 54 7.25 -18.22 7.49
N SER A 55 8.55 -18.05 7.26
CA SER A 55 9.60 -18.64 8.12
C SER A 55 9.80 -17.97 9.48
N GLY A 56 9.04 -16.92 9.82
CA GLY A 56 9.12 -16.21 11.10
C GLY A 56 8.60 -17.01 12.30
N ASN A 57 7.82 -18.07 12.08
CA ASN A 57 7.47 -19.01 13.15
C ASN A 57 8.70 -19.71 13.76
N ASN A 58 9.77 -19.90 12.98
CA ASN A 58 10.99 -20.61 13.39
C ASN A 58 12.00 -19.71 14.11
N ASN A 59 11.72 -18.42 14.23
CA ASN A 59 12.60 -17.45 14.86
C ASN A 59 12.98 -17.83 16.30
N GLY A 60 14.26 -17.65 16.65
CA GLY A 60 14.79 -18.06 17.96
C GLY A 60 14.64 -19.56 18.25
N GLY A 61 14.64 -20.41 17.21
CA GLY A 61 14.41 -21.85 17.33
C GLY A 61 12.96 -22.20 17.65
N GLY A 62 12.01 -21.37 17.19
CA GLY A 62 10.58 -21.50 17.48
C GLY A 62 10.12 -20.90 18.81
N TRP A 63 11.02 -20.37 19.63
CA TRP A 63 10.68 -19.79 20.94
C TRP A 63 10.31 -18.31 20.87
N PHE A 64 10.67 -17.64 19.79
CA PHE A 64 10.42 -16.22 19.58
C PHE A 64 9.84 -15.99 18.18
N PRO A 65 8.64 -16.55 17.89
CA PRO A 65 7.95 -16.23 16.65
C PRO A 65 7.80 -14.72 16.51
N CYS A 66 7.96 -14.21 15.29
CA CYS A 66 7.74 -12.79 15.03
C CYS A 66 6.27 -12.40 15.26
N ASN A 67 6.03 -11.10 15.37
CA ASN A 67 4.67 -10.57 15.38
C ASN A 67 3.99 -10.73 14.02
N PHE A 68 2.67 -10.89 14.04
CA PHE A 68 1.79 -10.61 12.91
C PHE A 68 2.07 -9.22 12.32
N THR A 69 2.09 -9.16 11.00
CA THR A 69 2.12 -7.95 10.16
C THR A 69 0.87 -7.09 10.40
N ALA A 70 0.93 -5.84 9.99
CA ALA A 70 -0.20 -4.93 10.04
C ALA A 70 -1.37 -5.41 9.15
N TYR A 71 -1.10 -6.12 8.05
CA TYR A 71 -2.14 -6.76 7.22
C TYR A 71 -2.94 -7.78 8.03
N GLU A 72 -2.26 -8.72 8.70
CA GLU A 72 -2.93 -9.77 9.46
C GLU A 72 -3.68 -9.19 10.67
N ARG A 73 -3.08 -8.21 11.36
CA ARG A 73 -3.76 -7.50 12.46
C ARG A 73 -5.01 -6.75 12.00
N PHE A 74 -4.97 -6.18 10.79
CA PHE A 74 -6.13 -5.54 10.17
C PHE A 74 -7.25 -6.53 9.88
N ASN A 75 -6.93 -7.66 9.26
CA ASN A 75 -7.92 -8.70 8.96
C ASN A 75 -8.55 -9.32 10.21
N CYS A 76 -7.81 -9.37 11.33
CA CYS A 76 -8.36 -9.78 12.62
C CYS A 76 -9.18 -8.69 13.32
N GLY A 77 -9.24 -7.47 12.78
CA GLY A 77 -9.93 -6.33 13.39
C GLY A 77 -9.24 -5.77 14.63
N TRP A 78 -7.95 -6.05 14.83
CA TRP A 78 -7.18 -5.58 15.99
C TRP A 78 -6.56 -4.19 15.78
N TYR A 79 -6.40 -3.79 14.52
CA TYR A 79 -5.65 -2.62 14.12
C TYR A 79 -6.20 -2.09 12.80
N ASP A 80 -6.14 -0.79 12.54
CA ASP A 80 -6.60 -0.18 11.28
C ASP A 80 -5.47 0.67 10.66
N PRO A 81 -4.83 0.20 9.57
CA PRO A 81 -3.77 0.94 8.89
C PRO A 81 -4.28 2.25 8.26
N ILE A 82 -3.44 3.27 8.25
CA ILE A 82 -3.81 4.59 7.74
C ILE A 82 -3.53 4.67 6.23
N GLU A 83 -4.55 4.97 5.42
CA GLU A 83 -4.37 5.19 3.98
C GLU A 83 -3.58 6.48 3.70
N LEU A 84 -2.58 6.36 2.83
CA LEU A 84 -1.85 7.50 2.26
C LEU A 84 -2.45 7.86 0.90
N ILE A 85 -3.22 8.96 0.85
CA ILE A 85 -3.96 9.39 -0.35
C ILE A 85 -3.28 10.56 -1.07
N LYS A 86 -2.69 11.48 -0.31
CA LYS A 86 -2.09 12.73 -0.82
C LYS A 86 -0.70 12.91 -0.25
N ASP A 87 0.08 13.79 -0.86
CA ASP A 87 1.41 14.18 -0.38
C ASP A 87 1.42 14.41 1.13
N THR A 88 2.23 13.62 1.84
CA THR A 88 2.23 13.53 3.30
C THR A 88 3.65 13.27 3.79
N THR A 89 4.07 13.97 4.85
CA THR A 89 5.29 13.64 5.57
C THR A 89 4.93 12.91 6.85
N VAL A 90 5.37 11.66 6.96
CA VAL A 90 5.29 10.88 8.21
C VAL A 90 6.57 11.15 8.99
N ALA A 91 6.48 12.06 9.96
CA ALA A 91 7.64 12.48 10.75
C ALA A 91 8.05 11.47 11.83
N ARG A 92 7.13 10.60 12.26
CA ARG A 92 7.35 9.65 13.34
C ARG A 92 6.43 8.45 13.21
N LEU A 93 7.01 7.33 12.82
CA LEU A 93 6.39 6.01 12.80
C LEU A 93 7.05 5.15 13.87
N GLU A 94 6.32 4.91 14.96
CA GLU A 94 6.72 4.04 16.07
C GLU A 94 6.68 2.55 15.65
N PRO A 95 7.40 1.67 16.35
CA PRO A 95 7.38 0.24 16.06
C PRO A 95 5.98 -0.35 16.26
N LEU A 96 5.55 -1.23 15.33
CA LEU A 96 4.26 -1.90 15.39
C LEU A 96 4.08 -2.75 16.68
N SER A 97 5.18 -3.26 17.22
CA SER A 97 5.21 -4.02 18.48
C SER A 97 4.92 -3.20 19.73
N TYR A 98 5.02 -1.86 19.65
CA TYR A 98 4.72 -0.93 20.75
C TYR A 98 3.50 -0.06 20.47
N GLY A 99 2.58 -0.53 19.62
CA GLY A 99 1.35 0.19 19.28
C GLY A 99 1.56 1.34 18.29
N GLY A 100 2.69 1.36 17.58
CA GLY A 100 2.89 2.24 16.44
C GLY A 100 1.89 1.96 15.32
N ASN A 101 1.65 2.98 14.51
CA ASN A 101 0.78 2.82 13.35
C ASN A 101 1.45 1.97 12.24
N ALA A 102 0.66 1.60 11.24
CA ALA A 102 1.10 1.24 9.92
C ALA A 102 0.36 2.10 8.91
N TYR A 103 0.94 2.26 7.73
CA TYR A 103 0.33 2.97 6.63
C TYR A 103 0.11 2.02 5.46
N TYR A 104 -0.86 2.31 4.61
CA TYR A 104 -0.98 1.62 3.34
C TYR A 104 -1.15 2.58 2.17
N ILE A 105 -0.71 2.14 0.99
CA ILE A 105 -0.80 2.84 -0.27
C ILE A 105 -1.54 1.94 -1.25
N GLU A 106 -2.76 2.31 -1.60
CA GLU A 106 -3.56 1.54 -2.55
C GLU A 106 -3.06 1.75 -3.99
N ASN A 107 -2.93 0.66 -4.74
CA ASN A 107 -2.86 0.72 -6.18
C ASN A 107 -4.26 1.06 -6.71
N LYS A 108 -4.49 2.33 -7.04
CA LYS A 108 -5.80 2.76 -7.57
C LYS A 108 -6.00 2.15 -8.94
N CYS A 109 -6.83 1.12 -9.03
CA CYS A 109 -7.21 0.43 -10.25
C CYS A 109 -8.51 1.00 -10.85
N SER A 110 -8.74 0.73 -12.14
CA SER A 110 -10.02 1.10 -12.79
C SER A 110 -11.15 0.11 -12.50
N ASP A 111 -10.80 -1.13 -12.13
CA ASP A 111 -11.73 -2.13 -11.62
C ASP A 111 -11.74 -2.07 -10.09
N GLU A 112 -12.89 -1.77 -9.50
CA GLU A 112 -13.08 -1.64 -8.05
C GLU A 112 -13.01 -2.98 -7.30
N ASN A 113 -13.05 -4.11 -8.01
CA ASN A 113 -12.91 -5.44 -7.41
C ASN A 113 -11.44 -5.86 -7.20
N ILE A 114 -10.51 -5.09 -7.74
CA ILE A 114 -9.07 -5.32 -7.55
C ILE A 114 -8.65 -4.69 -6.23
N SER A 115 -8.07 -5.49 -5.35
CA SER A 115 -7.46 -5.03 -4.10
C SER A 115 -5.97 -5.32 -4.14
N GLU A 116 -5.19 -4.29 -4.49
CA GLU A 116 -3.74 -4.37 -4.55
C GLU A 116 -3.15 -3.14 -3.86
N PHE A 117 -2.18 -3.34 -2.97
CA PHE A 117 -1.67 -2.26 -2.14
C PHE A 117 -0.31 -2.60 -1.52
N TYR A 118 0.33 -1.56 -1.01
CA TYR A 118 1.54 -1.67 -0.21
C TYR A 118 1.24 -1.33 1.25
N ILE A 119 1.75 -2.10 2.20
CA ILE A 119 1.72 -1.77 3.63
C ILE A 119 3.12 -1.42 4.11
N LEU A 120 3.20 -0.39 4.95
CA LEU A 120 4.39 0.17 5.53
C LEU A 120 4.33 0.07 7.05
N GLU A 121 5.25 -0.69 7.64
CA GLU A 121 5.30 -0.90 9.08
C GLU A 121 6.73 -0.82 9.62
N ASN A 122 6.89 -0.21 10.80
CA ASN A 122 8.18 -0.16 11.49
C ASN A 122 8.36 -1.42 12.35
N ARG A 123 9.38 -2.22 12.02
CA ARG A 123 9.74 -3.43 12.77
C ARG A 123 11.08 -3.24 13.46
N GLN A 124 11.13 -3.52 14.76
CA GLN A 124 12.33 -3.39 15.59
C GLN A 124 12.65 -4.71 16.30
N LYS A 125 13.94 -4.99 16.52
CA LYS A 125 14.45 -6.20 17.17
C LYS A 125 14.22 -6.22 18.68
N THR A 126 12.95 -6.17 19.08
CA THR A 126 12.50 -6.08 20.48
C THR A 126 11.28 -6.96 20.72
N GLY A 127 11.07 -7.43 21.95
CA GLY A 127 9.93 -8.29 22.28
C GLY A 127 9.91 -9.57 21.43
N TRP A 128 8.76 -9.91 20.86
CA TRP A 128 8.60 -11.06 19.95
C TRP A 128 9.40 -10.92 18.65
N ASP A 129 9.64 -9.70 18.19
CA ASP A 129 10.45 -9.43 17.00
C ASP A 129 11.97 -9.45 17.29
N LYS A 130 12.43 -9.80 18.49
CA LYS A 130 13.86 -9.81 18.85
C LYS A 130 14.75 -10.57 17.85
N HIS A 131 14.20 -11.61 17.22
CA HIS A 131 14.91 -12.50 16.32
C HIS A 131 14.65 -12.25 14.82
N ILE A 132 13.92 -11.20 14.44
CA ILE A 132 13.83 -10.81 13.02
C ILE A 132 15.22 -10.45 12.48
N PRO A 133 15.47 -10.58 11.17
CA PRO A 133 16.81 -10.40 10.59
C PRO A 133 17.40 -9.00 10.87
N ALA A 134 16.66 -7.94 10.57
CA ALA A 134 17.06 -6.55 10.79
C ALA A 134 15.88 -5.67 11.23
N ALA A 135 16.19 -4.49 11.75
CA ALA A 135 15.20 -3.49 12.12
C ALA A 135 15.08 -2.43 11.01
N GLY A 136 13.90 -1.83 10.86
CA GLY A 136 13.67 -0.76 9.88
C GLY A 136 12.21 -0.70 9.43
N LEU A 137 11.98 -0.02 8.31
CA LEU A 137 10.69 0.02 7.63
C LEU A 137 10.55 -1.21 6.73
N ILE A 138 9.61 -2.09 7.05
CA ILE A 138 9.18 -3.15 6.13
C ILE A 138 8.10 -2.57 5.23
N ILE A 139 8.25 -2.81 3.93
CA ILE A 139 7.26 -2.48 2.91
C ILE A 139 6.82 -3.79 2.26
N THR A 140 5.56 -4.17 2.43
CA THR A 140 4.99 -5.41 1.88
C THR A 140 3.96 -5.09 0.82
N HIS A 141 4.10 -5.69 -0.36
CA HIS A 141 3.14 -5.62 -1.46
C HIS A 141 2.15 -6.78 -1.33
N TYR A 142 0.86 -6.46 -1.41
CA TYR A 142 -0.24 -7.41 -1.43
C TYR A 142 -1.06 -7.23 -2.70
N ASP A 143 -1.38 -8.32 -3.39
CA ASP A 143 -2.33 -8.41 -4.49
C ASP A 143 -3.36 -9.51 -4.17
N ILE A 144 -4.50 -9.08 -3.60
CA ILE A 144 -5.46 -9.98 -2.97
C ILE A 144 -6.24 -10.76 -4.01
N ASP A 145 -6.21 -12.08 -3.88
CA ASP A 145 -6.99 -13.01 -4.68
C ASP A 145 -7.75 -13.96 -3.74
N PRO A 146 -9.08 -13.81 -3.62
CA PRO A 146 -9.87 -14.62 -2.70
C PRO A 146 -9.73 -16.13 -2.90
N ASP A 147 -9.56 -16.59 -4.14
CA ASP A 147 -9.42 -18.01 -4.45
C ASP A 147 -8.04 -18.53 -4.04
N ALA A 148 -6.98 -17.74 -4.24
CA ALA A 148 -5.63 -18.10 -3.81
C ALA A 148 -5.51 -18.13 -2.28
N TRP A 149 -6.16 -17.19 -1.58
CA TRP A 149 -6.23 -17.19 -0.11
C TRP A 149 -7.03 -18.39 0.40
N ALA A 150 -8.19 -18.68 -0.19
CA ALA A 150 -9.02 -19.82 0.23
C ALA A 150 -8.37 -21.18 -0.08
N SER A 151 -7.56 -21.25 -1.13
CA SER A 151 -6.91 -22.50 -1.58
C SER A 151 -5.49 -22.69 -1.04
N ASN A 152 -4.99 -21.75 -0.23
CA ASN A 152 -3.63 -21.78 0.31
C ASN A 152 -2.52 -21.77 -0.76
N THR A 153 -2.71 -20.96 -1.79
CA THR A 153 -1.80 -20.85 -2.94
C THR A 153 -1.35 -19.41 -3.18
N VAL A 154 -1.21 -18.61 -2.12
CA VAL A 154 -0.93 -17.17 -2.20
C VAL A 154 0.34 -16.87 -2.99
N ASN A 155 1.43 -17.60 -2.72
CA ASN A 155 2.77 -17.31 -3.26
C ASN A 155 3.36 -18.45 -4.09
N VAL A 156 2.52 -19.31 -4.68
CA VAL A 156 2.99 -20.47 -5.47
C VAL A 156 3.47 -20.09 -6.88
N ASP A 157 3.08 -18.92 -7.40
CA ASP A 157 3.58 -18.42 -8.68
C ASP A 157 4.79 -17.49 -8.44
N PRO A 158 6.02 -17.91 -8.78
CA PRO A 158 7.20 -17.09 -8.55
C PRO A 158 7.28 -15.85 -9.44
N LEU A 159 6.46 -15.75 -10.48
CA LEU A 159 6.33 -14.54 -11.31
C LEU A 159 5.27 -13.58 -10.78
N HIS A 160 4.42 -14.05 -9.86
CA HIS A 160 3.32 -13.29 -9.27
C HIS A 160 3.15 -13.60 -7.78
N PRO A 161 4.17 -13.36 -6.93
CA PRO A 161 3.97 -13.41 -5.48
C PRO A 161 2.93 -12.38 -5.06
N ARG A 162 1.86 -12.84 -4.42
CA ARG A 162 0.71 -12.03 -4.04
C ARG A 162 0.84 -11.40 -2.66
N ALA A 163 1.76 -11.88 -1.83
CA ALA A 163 2.13 -11.25 -0.58
C ALA A 163 3.66 -11.28 -0.49
N ALA A 164 4.33 -10.14 -0.60
CA ALA A 164 5.80 -10.13 -0.64
C ALA A 164 6.39 -8.86 -0.04
N ILE A 165 7.41 -9.01 0.79
CA ILE A 165 8.21 -7.86 1.21
C ILE A 165 9.01 -7.38 0.01
N VAL A 166 8.92 -6.09 -0.30
CA VAL A 166 9.79 -5.46 -1.30
C VAL A 166 11.15 -5.23 -0.65
N PRO A 167 12.20 -6.00 -1.01
CA PRO A 167 13.42 -6.00 -0.23
C PRO A 167 14.29 -4.80 -0.63
N ALA A 168 14.68 -3.95 0.31
CA ALA A 168 15.46 -2.74 0.01
C ALA A 168 16.78 -3.03 -0.73
N ASN A 169 17.37 -4.21 -0.53
CA ASN A 169 18.56 -4.68 -1.23
C ASN A 169 18.27 -5.37 -2.60
N ASN A 170 17.01 -5.46 -3.00
CA ASN A 170 16.55 -6.15 -4.22
C ASN A 170 16.98 -7.63 -4.30
N ASP A 171 17.12 -8.31 -3.14
CA ASP A 171 17.62 -9.69 -3.05
C ASP A 171 16.90 -10.46 -1.93
N TYR A 172 15.96 -11.34 -2.32
CA TYR A 172 15.23 -12.22 -1.40
C TYR A 172 16.15 -13.20 -0.65
N GLY A 173 17.37 -13.49 -1.13
CA GLY A 173 18.30 -14.36 -0.42
C GLY A 173 18.98 -13.73 0.81
N LYS A 174 18.76 -12.43 1.07
CA LYS A 174 19.43 -11.69 2.15
C LYS A 174 18.44 -10.86 2.96
N SER A 175 17.68 -11.53 3.83
CA SER A 175 16.60 -10.94 4.64
C SER A 175 17.02 -9.80 5.58
N ALA A 176 18.30 -9.71 5.96
CA ALA A 176 18.82 -8.57 6.71
C ALA A 176 18.79 -7.24 5.91
N GLY A 177 18.71 -7.31 4.58
CA GLY A 177 18.59 -6.14 3.70
C GLY A 177 17.19 -5.87 3.19
N TYR A 178 16.16 -6.50 3.76
CA TYR A 178 14.78 -6.20 3.42
C TYR A 178 14.31 -4.83 3.92
N PRO A 179 14.56 -4.43 5.19
CA PRO A 179 14.02 -3.17 5.69
C PRO A 179 14.68 -1.95 5.04
N PHE A 180 13.89 -0.91 4.80
CA PHE A 180 14.38 0.41 4.42
C PHE A 180 14.71 1.26 5.65
N PRO A 181 15.71 2.15 5.58
CA PRO A 181 16.69 2.25 4.51
C PRO A 181 17.77 1.16 4.61
N TYR A 182 18.38 0.77 3.49
CA TYR A 182 19.49 -0.19 3.45
C TYR A 182 20.57 0.24 2.46
N GLU A 183 21.83 0.33 2.90
CA GLU A 183 23.01 0.66 2.06
C GLU A 183 22.80 1.87 1.12
N GLY A 184 22.09 2.90 1.59
CA GLY A 184 21.81 4.12 0.81
C GLY A 184 20.52 4.06 -0.01
N ASN A 185 19.88 2.90 -0.13
CA ASN A 185 18.51 2.82 -0.62
C ASN A 185 17.53 3.23 0.47
N ASN A 186 16.92 4.41 0.30
CA ASN A 186 15.98 5.00 1.23
C ASN A 186 14.67 5.40 0.56
N SER A 187 14.30 4.72 -0.52
CA SER A 187 13.11 5.06 -1.29
C SER A 187 12.55 3.89 -2.08
N LEU A 188 11.24 3.90 -2.27
CA LEU A 188 10.53 3.03 -3.20
C LEU A 188 9.76 3.90 -4.19
N THR A 189 10.19 3.88 -5.44
CA THR A 189 9.64 4.69 -6.54
C THR A 189 9.58 3.85 -7.83
N ASN A 190 9.03 4.38 -8.90
CA ASN A 190 9.02 3.70 -10.21
C ASN A 190 10.42 3.44 -10.78
N THR A 191 11.44 4.19 -10.34
CA THR A 191 12.78 4.19 -10.94
C THR A 191 13.88 3.68 -9.99
N THR A 192 13.52 3.32 -8.76
CA THR A 192 14.45 2.71 -7.81
C THR A 192 14.66 1.23 -8.11
N THR A 193 15.64 0.63 -7.45
CA THR A 193 15.84 -0.82 -7.42
C THR A 193 15.77 -1.27 -5.96
N PRO A 194 14.72 -1.99 -5.52
CA PRO A 194 13.55 -2.40 -6.30
C PRO A 194 12.65 -1.23 -6.72
N ALA A 195 11.87 -1.44 -7.78
CA ALA A 195 10.86 -0.48 -8.24
C ALA A 195 9.50 -0.76 -7.59
N ALA A 196 8.66 0.27 -7.46
CA ALA A 196 7.29 0.17 -6.99
C ALA A 196 6.36 -0.42 -8.07
N THR A 197 6.50 -1.70 -8.39
CA THR A 197 5.71 -2.38 -9.44
C THR A 197 4.37 -2.88 -8.93
N VAL A 198 3.39 -3.01 -9.81
CA VAL A 198 2.08 -3.58 -9.49
C VAL A 198 1.70 -4.61 -10.55
N TYR A 199 0.89 -5.59 -10.18
CA TYR A 199 0.36 -6.62 -11.07
C TYR A 199 -0.85 -6.15 -11.86
N ASN A 200 -1.65 -5.26 -11.27
CA ASN A 200 -2.81 -4.68 -11.93
C ASN A 200 -2.51 -3.24 -12.38
N LYS A 201 -2.96 -2.90 -13.58
CA LYS A 201 -2.75 -1.55 -14.11
C LYS A 201 -3.51 -0.54 -13.27
N ASN A 202 -2.80 0.48 -12.83
CA ASN A 202 -3.42 1.59 -12.11
C ASN A 202 -4.32 2.43 -13.04
N ILE A 203 -5.01 3.43 -12.49
CA ILE A 203 -5.89 4.36 -13.24
C ILE A 203 -5.16 5.18 -14.34
N GLN A 204 -3.83 5.19 -14.37
CA GLN A 204 -3.03 5.80 -15.43
C GLN A 204 -2.60 4.79 -16.50
N GLY A 205 -2.97 3.51 -16.36
CA GLY A 205 -2.63 2.42 -17.27
C GLY A 205 -1.22 1.85 -17.08
N SER A 206 -0.54 2.21 -15.98
CA SER A 206 0.83 1.83 -15.65
C SER A 206 0.88 0.54 -14.82
N LEU A 207 1.94 -0.26 -14.97
CA LEU A 207 2.29 -1.37 -14.06
C LEU A 207 3.28 -0.93 -12.97
N PHE A 208 3.34 0.37 -12.71
CA PHE A 208 3.96 0.95 -11.54
C PHE A 208 2.89 1.55 -10.63
N LEU A 209 3.19 1.65 -9.35
CA LEU A 209 2.32 2.27 -8.37
C LEU A 209 2.05 3.75 -8.69
N ASP A 210 2.99 4.43 -9.36
CA ASP A 210 2.99 5.88 -9.68
C ASP A 210 2.83 6.78 -8.44
N GLN A 211 3.10 6.20 -7.27
CA GLN A 211 3.21 6.84 -5.97
C GLN A 211 4.57 6.46 -5.40
N SER A 212 5.12 7.32 -4.53
CA SER A 212 6.49 7.14 -4.05
C SER A 212 6.62 7.34 -2.56
N VAL A 213 7.49 6.54 -1.96
CA VAL A 213 7.96 6.71 -0.59
C VAL A 213 9.43 7.07 -0.67
N THR A 214 9.81 8.23 -0.16
CA THR A 214 11.18 8.76 -0.24
C THR A 214 11.66 9.24 1.12
N ASP A 215 12.95 9.56 1.21
CA ASP A 215 13.57 10.15 2.40
C ASP A 215 13.33 9.27 3.65
N ILE A 216 13.34 7.95 3.46
CA ILE A 216 13.14 6.99 4.54
C ILE A 216 14.33 7.11 5.50
N THR A 217 14.07 7.40 6.76
CA THR A 217 15.11 7.40 7.81
C THR A 217 14.75 6.41 8.89
N HIS A 218 15.79 5.85 9.53
CA HIS A 218 15.67 5.02 10.71
C HIS A 218 16.64 5.51 11.77
N GLN A 219 16.10 6.15 12.82
CA GLN A 219 16.89 6.70 13.91
C GLN A 219 16.24 6.37 15.25
N ASP A 220 17.01 5.83 16.18
CA ASP A 220 16.57 5.50 17.55
C ASP A 220 15.28 4.67 17.60
N GLY A 221 15.13 3.73 16.66
CA GLY A 221 13.97 2.84 16.56
C GLY A 221 12.74 3.46 15.88
N ILE A 222 12.85 4.70 15.39
CA ILE A 222 11.77 5.45 14.75
C ILE A 222 12.01 5.54 13.26
N ILE A 223 10.94 5.38 12.49
CA ILE A 223 10.94 5.61 11.05
C ILE A 223 10.33 6.98 10.74
N SER A 224 10.89 7.67 9.73
CA SER A 224 10.23 8.78 9.05
C SER A 224 10.30 8.59 7.54
N PHE A 225 9.35 9.14 6.79
CA PHE A 225 9.40 9.17 5.32
C PHE A 225 8.50 10.25 4.74
N SER A 226 8.73 10.58 3.47
CA SER A 226 7.86 11.40 2.64
C SER A 226 7.08 10.49 1.69
N PHE A 227 5.76 10.67 1.65
CA PHE A 227 4.89 10.04 0.68
C PHE A 227 4.45 11.08 -0.35
N LYS A 228 4.48 10.69 -1.63
CA LYS A 228 3.91 11.44 -2.74
C LYS A 228 2.83 10.61 -3.39
N GLY A 229 1.61 11.15 -3.43
CA GLY A 229 0.45 10.46 -4.00
C GLY A 229 0.45 10.54 -5.53
N LEU A 230 -0.57 9.91 -6.14
CA LEU A 230 -0.76 9.99 -7.57
C LEU A 230 -0.88 11.45 -7.99
N ALA A 231 -0.17 11.83 -9.04
CA ALA A 231 -0.39 13.12 -9.67
C ALA A 231 -1.87 13.20 -10.08
N PRO A 232 -2.58 14.32 -9.79
CA PRO A 232 -3.96 14.48 -10.21
C PRO A 232 -4.06 14.24 -11.72
N THR A 233 -4.75 13.17 -12.12
CA THR A 233 -5.19 13.06 -13.50
C THR A 233 -6.28 14.10 -13.71
N ALA A 234 -6.26 14.79 -14.85
CA ALA A 234 -7.18 15.87 -15.17
C ALA A 234 -8.63 15.51 -14.81
N VAL A 235 -9.41 16.51 -14.36
CA VAL A 235 -10.80 16.44 -13.88
C VAL A 235 -11.59 15.24 -14.46
N HIS A 236 -11.74 14.17 -13.66
CA HIS A 236 -12.44 12.93 -14.04
C HIS A 236 -13.97 13.07 -14.09
N THR A 237 -14.53 14.10 -13.45
CA THR A 237 -15.96 14.40 -13.46
C THR A 237 -16.20 15.79 -14.02
N ALA A 238 -16.29 15.89 -15.34
CA ALA A 238 -17.07 16.96 -15.94
C ALA A 238 -18.55 16.65 -15.70
N THR A 239 -19.09 17.04 -14.55
CA THR A 239 -20.55 17.22 -14.46
C THR A 239 -20.89 18.16 -15.62
N THR A 240 -21.79 17.77 -16.52
CA THR A 240 -22.27 18.68 -17.56
C THR A 240 -22.87 19.87 -16.83
N GLY A 241 -22.07 20.93 -16.68
CA GLY A 241 -22.46 22.15 -16.01
C GLY A 241 -23.62 22.71 -16.81
N ASN A 242 -24.82 22.59 -16.28
CA ASN A 242 -25.97 23.26 -16.84
C ASN A 242 -25.66 24.76 -16.81
N GLU A 243 -25.51 25.41 -17.96
CA GLU A 243 -25.15 26.84 -18.04
C GLU A 243 -26.06 27.72 -17.17
N ALA A 244 -27.28 27.24 -16.89
CA ALA A 244 -28.22 27.83 -15.93
C ALA A 244 -27.62 28.12 -14.54
N LEU A 245 -26.62 27.36 -14.08
CA LEU A 245 -26.00 27.54 -12.76
C LEU A 245 -25.09 28.78 -12.69
N LEU A 246 -24.47 29.16 -13.81
CA LEU A 246 -23.56 30.31 -13.88
C LEU A 246 -24.23 31.56 -14.46
N LYS A 247 -25.32 31.39 -15.23
CA LYS A 247 -25.99 32.51 -15.88
C LYS A 247 -26.43 33.59 -14.88
N GLY A 248 -26.07 34.84 -15.15
CA GLY A 248 -26.37 36.00 -14.29
C GLY A 248 -25.46 36.17 -13.07
N ARG A 249 -24.48 35.28 -12.83
CA ARG A 249 -23.55 35.38 -11.70
C ARG A 249 -22.20 35.95 -12.11
N PRO A 250 -21.45 36.57 -11.18
CA PRO A 250 -20.07 36.95 -11.44
C PRO A 250 -19.22 35.72 -11.77
N ALA A 251 -18.41 35.82 -12.82
CA ALA A 251 -17.56 34.73 -13.29
C ALA A 251 -16.22 35.23 -13.84
N THR A 252 -15.24 34.34 -13.80
CA THR A 252 -13.93 34.48 -14.43
C THR A 252 -13.86 33.53 -15.61
N ILE A 253 -13.50 34.03 -16.77
CA ILE A 253 -13.35 33.23 -17.99
C ILE A 253 -11.87 33.15 -18.34
N SER A 254 -11.37 31.92 -18.52
CA SER A 254 -10.00 31.64 -18.91
C SER A 254 -9.96 30.76 -20.17
N ASP A 255 -8.87 30.81 -20.92
CA ASP A 255 -8.62 29.86 -22.01
C ASP A 255 -8.10 28.52 -21.47
N LEU A 256 -7.90 27.54 -22.35
CA LEU A 256 -7.41 26.20 -21.98
C LEU A 256 -5.99 26.18 -21.40
N SER A 257 -5.21 27.25 -21.57
CA SER A 257 -3.90 27.39 -20.92
C SER A 257 -3.98 27.92 -19.50
N GLY A 258 -5.19 28.24 -19.01
CA GLY A 258 -5.41 28.86 -17.71
C GLY A 258 -5.22 30.38 -17.73
N ARG A 259 -4.92 30.99 -18.89
CA ARG A 259 -4.79 32.44 -19.02
C ARG A 259 -6.16 33.10 -18.91
N LEU A 260 -6.24 34.11 -18.04
CA LEU A 260 -7.42 34.94 -17.87
C LEU A 260 -7.79 35.64 -19.19
N VAL A 261 -9.01 35.41 -19.66
CA VAL A 261 -9.60 36.09 -20.82
C VAL A 261 -10.40 37.30 -20.34
N GLU A 262 -11.33 37.10 -19.40
CA GLU A 262 -12.15 38.19 -18.86
C GLU A 262 -12.72 37.89 -17.47
N LYS A 263 -13.18 38.93 -16.78
CA LYS A 263 -14.03 38.84 -15.58
C LYS A 263 -15.35 39.54 -15.87
N VAL A 264 -16.45 38.86 -15.62
CA VAL A 264 -17.81 39.38 -15.84
C VAL A 264 -18.55 39.47 -14.52
N ALA A 265 -19.34 40.54 -14.35
CA ALA A 265 -20.22 40.69 -13.18
C ALA A 265 -21.48 39.81 -13.29
N ALA A 266 -21.86 39.42 -14.52
CA ALA A 266 -22.96 38.51 -14.80
C ALA A 266 -22.64 37.72 -16.08
N TYR A 267 -22.40 36.41 -15.94
CA TYR A 267 -22.12 35.53 -17.06
C TYR A 267 -23.37 35.31 -17.92
N ASN A 268 -23.26 35.49 -19.23
CA ASN A 268 -24.38 35.33 -20.18
C ASN A 268 -24.01 34.46 -21.39
N GLY A 269 -22.95 33.66 -21.29
CA GLY A 269 -22.39 32.88 -22.39
C GLY A 269 -21.08 33.46 -22.92
N THR A 270 -20.49 32.78 -23.90
CA THR A 270 -19.20 33.13 -24.52
C THR A 270 -19.34 33.67 -25.95
N GLY A 271 -20.57 33.97 -26.41
CA GLY A 271 -20.84 34.36 -27.80
C GLY A 271 -20.16 35.67 -28.24
N HIS A 272 -19.77 36.53 -27.30
CA HIS A 272 -19.03 37.77 -27.59
C HIS A 272 -17.51 37.57 -27.67
N LEU A 273 -17.01 36.41 -27.24
CA LEU A 273 -15.59 36.07 -27.33
C LEU A 273 -15.26 35.53 -28.73
N PRO A 274 -13.99 35.51 -29.15
CA PRO A 274 -13.60 34.81 -30.38
C PRO A 274 -13.99 33.33 -30.34
N PRO A 275 -14.16 32.65 -31.50
CA PRO A 275 -14.35 31.21 -31.55
C PRO A 275 -13.25 30.48 -30.78
N GLY A 276 -13.62 29.55 -29.91
CA GLY A 276 -12.68 28.90 -29.01
C GLY A 276 -13.33 28.13 -27.86
N ILE A 277 -12.48 27.53 -27.04
CA ILE A 277 -12.87 26.80 -25.84
C ILE A 277 -12.43 27.58 -24.61
N TYR A 278 -13.35 27.77 -23.68
CA TYR A 278 -13.17 28.56 -22.47
C TYR A 278 -13.56 27.78 -21.23
N ILE A 279 -12.91 28.08 -20.10
CA ILE A 279 -13.27 27.64 -18.76
C ILE A 279 -13.88 28.82 -18.03
N VAL A 280 -15.13 28.69 -17.58
CA VAL A 280 -15.88 29.72 -16.87
C VAL A 280 -16.03 29.29 -15.42
N THR A 281 -15.54 30.09 -14.47
CA THR A 281 -15.49 29.76 -13.04
C THR A 281 -16.18 30.85 -12.21
N ASP A 282 -17.11 30.49 -11.32
CA ASP A 282 -17.73 31.44 -10.39
C ASP A 282 -16.87 31.72 -9.15
N GLY A 283 -17.29 32.70 -8.34
CA GLY A 283 -16.64 33.03 -7.07
C GLY A 283 -16.76 31.96 -5.98
N LYS A 284 -17.46 30.84 -6.23
CA LYS A 284 -17.58 29.69 -5.32
C LYS A 284 -16.76 28.48 -5.78
N GLY A 285 -16.00 28.61 -6.88
CA GLY A 285 -15.16 27.55 -7.43
C GLY A 285 -15.89 26.56 -8.34
N ASN A 286 -17.15 26.83 -8.74
CA ASN A 286 -17.83 26.03 -9.74
C ASN A 286 -17.33 26.41 -11.13
N SER A 287 -16.91 25.43 -11.93
CA SER A 287 -16.41 25.66 -13.30
C SER A 287 -17.21 24.90 -14.34
N LEU A 288 -17.39 25.50 -15.53
CA LEU A 288 -17.91 24.83 -16.73
C LEU A 288 -17.01 25.09 -17.94
N LYS A 289 -17.10 24.18 -18.92
CA LYS A 289 -16.48 24.33 -20.23
C LYS A 289 -17.48 24.93 -21.20
N ALA A 290 -17.18 26.10 -21.76
CA ALA A 290 -17.97 26.77 -22.78
C ALA A 290 -17.25 26.72 -24.14
N ILE A 291 -18.01 26.49 -25.21
CA ILE A 291 -17.47 26.45 -26.58
C ILE A 291 -18.16 27.56 -27.36
N ASN A 292 -17.41 28.57 -27.80
CA ASN A 292 -17.91 29.50 -28.79
C ASN A 292 -17.57 28.98 -30.19
N ARG A 293 -18.59 28.71 -30.99
CA ARG A 293 -18.44 28.25 -32.38
C ARG A 293 -18.57 29.46 -33.32
N PRO A 294 -17.89 29.44 -34.48
CA PRO A 294 -18.11 30.45 -35.52
C PRO A 294 -19.55 30.45 -36.03
#